data_AF-A0A0B7ACC8-F1
#
_entry.id   AF-A0A0B7ACC8-F1
#
_cell.length_a   1.000
_cell.length_b   1.000
_cell.length_c   1.000
_cell.angle_alpha   90.00
_cell.angle_beta   90.00
_cell.angle_gamma   90.00
#
_symmetry.space_group_name_H-M   'P 1'
#
loop_
_entity.id
_entity.type
_entity.pdbx_description
1 polymer ?
#
loop_
_entity_poly.entity_id
_entity_poly.type
_entity_poly.pdbx_seq_one_letter_code
_entity_poly.pdbx_strand_id
1 'polypeptide(L)'
;MQLLDKALALLVDSRRHHSPIAAHAETAQLLLILSDGNGVFREGMDVVRRAVRRARSAKIFLVFIILDNPERKSSVLDAKVPIMESSGQIKEIKCYMEMFPFPFYVILRDINNMPQILSDALRQWFELVTSSDR
;
A
#
# COMPACT_ATOMS: atom_id res chain seq x y z
N MET A 1 -6.25 -1.94 10.57
CA MET A 1 -5.87 -0.53 10.42
C MET A 1 -4.98 0.00 11.52
N GLN A 2 -5.02 -0.54 12.75
CA GLN A 2 -4.12 -0.06 13.82
C GLN A 2 -2.65 0.02 13.39
N LEU A 3 -2.17 -0.91 12.54
CA LEU A 3 -0.81 -0.88 12.00
C LEU A 3 -0.56 0.29 11.04
N LEU A 4 -1.41 0.48 10.02
CA LEU A 4 -1.25 1.58 9.06
C LEU A 4 -1.41 2.92 9.78
N ASP A 5 -2.36 3.05 10.70
CA ASP A 5 -2.55 4.31 11.42
C ASP A 5 -1.36 4.65 12.32
N LYS A 6 -0.77 3.66 13.00
CA LYS A 6 0.47 3.82 13.79
C LYS A 6 1.66 4.17 12.91
N ALA A 7 1.86 3.45 11.80
CA ALA A 7 2.96 3.70 10.87
C ALA A 7 2.88 5.13 10.29
N LEU A 8 1.67 5.58 9.94
CA LEU A 8 1.45 6.95 9.48
C LEU A 8 1.75 7.99 10.55
N ALA A 9 1.34 7.75 11.80
CA ALA A 9 1.67 8.66 12.91
C ALA A 9 3.19 8.78 13.08
N LEU A 10 3.91 7.65 13.09
CA LEU A 10 5.37 7.63 13.20
C LEU A 10 6.06 8.39 12.05
N LEU A 11 5.61 8.22 10.81
CA LEU A 11 6.17 8.93 9.66
C LEU A 11 5.89 10.44 9.73
N VAL A 12 4.66 10.83 10.06
CA VAL A 12 4.31 12.25 10.23
C VAL A 12 5.10 12.90 11.36
N ASP A 13 5.28 12.19 12.48
CA ASP A 13 6.07 12.69 13.60
C ASP A 13 7.56 12.77 13.23
N SER A 14 8.11 11.77 12.54
CA SER A 14 9.50 11.79 12.06
C SER A 14 9.78 13.01 11.17
N ARG A 15 8.83 13.42 10.32
CA ARG A 15 8.94 14.63 9.49
C ARG A 15 9.09 15.89 10.32
N ARG A 16 8.43 15.97 11.48
CA ARG A 16 8.50 17.13 12.39
C ARG A 16 9.81 17.19 13.18
N HIS A 17 10.48 16.05 13.35
CA HIS A 17 11.74 15.94 14.10
C HIS A 17 12.98 16.01 13.20
N HIS A 18 12.83 16.10 11.88
CA HIS A 18 13.94 16.38 10.97
C HIS A 18 14.43 17.83 11.19
N SER A 19 15.74 17.98 11.42
CA SER A 19 16.41 19.17 11.97
C SER A 19 16.09 20.50 11.24
N PRO A 20 15.93 21.63 11.94
CA PRO A 20 15.66 22.96 11.35
C PRO A 20 16.77 23.47 10.42
N ILE A 21 17.97 22.87 10.41
CA ILE A 21 19.06 23.20 9.48
C ILE A 21 18.79 22.65 8.06
N ALA A 22 17.89 21.66 7.93
CA ALA A 22 17.46 21.07 6.65
C ALA A 22 16.05 21.53 6.24
N ALA A 23 15.57 22.67 6.74
CA ALA A 23 14.22 23.19 6.51
C ALA A 23 13.87 23.52 5.05
N HIS A 24 14.76 23.23 4.09
CA HIS A 24 14.56 23.44 2.65
C HIS A 24 14.57 22.14 1.81
N ALA A 25 14.77 20.97 2.42
CA ALA A 25 14.63 19.70 1.71
C ALA A 25 13.25 19.09 2.02
N GLU A 26 12.33 19.06 1.05
CA GLU A 26 11.09 18.31 1.18
C GLU A 26 11.45 16.84 1.47
N THR A 27 11.18 16.36 2.69
CA THR A 27 11.47 14.98 3.06
C THR A 27 10.46 14.05 2.39
N ALA A 28 10.91 13.32 1.37
CA ALA A 28 10.12 12.28 0.74
C ALA A 28 10.02 11.06 1.68
N GLN A 29 8.80 10.54 1.88
CA GLN A 29 8.55 9.41 2.79
C GLN A 29 7.89 8.25 2.04
N LEU A 30 8.45 7.05 2.23
CA LEU A 30 7.94 5.80 1.66
C LEU A 30 7.52 4.85 2.80
N LEU A 31 6.35 4.24 2.65
CA LEU A 31 5.88 3.14 3.50
C LEU A 31 5.68 1.90 2.63
N LEU A 32 6.49 0.87 2.89
CA LEU A 32 6.40 -0.44 2.26
C LEU A 32 5.64 -1.40 3.17
N ILE A 33 4.58 -2.01 2.65
CA ILE A 33 3.77 -3.00 3.37
C ILE A 33 4.00 -4.36 2.71
N LEU A 34 4.50 -5.33 3.47
CA LEU A 34 4.68 -6.71 3.00
C LEU A 34 3.64 -7.60 3.67
N SER A 35 2.79 -8.26 2.88
CA SER A 35 1.74 -9.16 3.35
C SER A 35 1.27 -10.05 2.21
N ASP A 36 0.61 -11.16 2.50
CA ASP A 36 -0.09 -11.98 1.50
C ASP A 36 -1.34 -11.31 0.91
N GLY A 37 -1.68 -10.09 1.36
CA GLY A 37 -2.74 -9.26 0.80
C GLY A 37 -4.15 -9.71 1.17
N ASN A 38 -4.32 -10.86 1.82
CA ASN A 38 -5.61 -11.42 2.20
C ASN A 38 -6.22 -10.68 3.40
N GLY A 39 -7.52 -10.42 3.35
CA GLY A 39 -8.25 -9.85 4.49
C GLY A 39 -7.94 -8.38 4.77
N VAL A 40 -7.40 -7.64 3.80
CA VAL A 40 -7.20 -6.18 3.92
C VAL A 40 -8.52 -5.48 4.28
N PHE A 41 -9.65 -5.96 3.76
CA PHE A 41 -10.98 -5.40 4.02
C PHE A 41 -11.66 -5.89 5.31
N ARG A 42 -10.98 -6.63 6.20
CA ARG A 42 -11.60 -7.19 7.42
C ARG A 42 -12.25 -6.14 8.33
N GLU A 43 -11.76 -4.91 8.28
CA GLU A 43 -12.28 -3.78 9.07
C GLU A 43 -13.24 -2.89 8.27
N GLY A 44 -13.61 -3.30 7.06
CA GLY A 44 -14.49 -2.57 6.15
C GLY A 44 -13.74 -1.81 5.06
N MET A 45 -14.27 -1.89 3.82
CA MET A 45 -13.64 -1.27 2.64
C MET A 45 -13.43 0.24 2.80
N ASP A 46 -14.42 0.95 3.33
CA ASP A 46 -14.35 2.40 3.45
C ASP A 46 -13.35 2.86 4.51
N VAL A 47 -13.20 2.08 5.59
CA VAL A 47 -12.20 2.36 6.64
C VAL A 47 -10.79 2.34 6.03
N VAL A 48 -10.48 1.29 5.27
CA VAL A 48 -9.17 1.14 4.63
C VAL A 48 -8.94 2.20 3.57
N ARG A 49 -9.92 2.46 2.69
CA ARG A 49 -9.82 3.50 1.65
C ARG A 49 -9.58 4.89 2.24
N ARG A 50 -10.28 5.24 3.33
CA ARG A 50 -10.07 6.52 4.03
C ARG A 50 -8.65 6.64 4.55
N ALA A 51 -8.09 5.55 5.08
CA ALA A 51 -6.74 5.60 5.61
C ALA A 51 -5.65 5.63 4.53
N VAL A 52 -5.82 4.90 3.43
CA VAL A 52 -4.95 5.03 2.25
C VAL A 52 -4.99 6.46 1.71
N ARG A 53 -6.19 7.07 1.62
CA ARG A 53 -6.33 8.48 1.24
C ARG A 53 -5.58 9.40 2.20
N ARG A 54 -5.70 9.18 3.52
CA ARG A 54 -4.99 9.96 4.55
C ARG A 54 -3.46 9.87 4.38
N ALA A 55 -2.93 8.67 4.12
CA ALA A 55 -1.52 8.45 3.84
C ALA A 55 -1.04 9.28 2.64
N ARG A 56 -1.80 9.22 1.54
CA ARG A 56 -1.49 9.97 0.31
C ARG A 56 -1.56 11.48 0.53
N SER A 57 -2.58 11.98 1.24
CA SER A 57 -2.68 13.40 1.60
C SER A 57 -1.51 13.88 2.47
N ALA A 58 -0.90 12.99 3.25
CA ALA A 58 0.31 13.28 4.01
C ALA A 58 1.59 13.25 3.13
N LYS A 59 1.50 13.16 1.80
CA LYS A 59 2.63 12.97 0.88
C LYS A 59 3.50 11.74 1.22
N ILE A 60 2.90 10.68 1.78
CA ILE A 60 3.59 9.41 2.02
C ILE A 60 3.32 8.51 0.82
N PHE A 61 4.38 8.07 0.15
CA PHE A 61 4.29 7.10 -0.93
C PHE A 61 4.05 5.72 -0.31
N LEU A 62 2.95 5.07 -0.69
CA LEU A 62 2.47 3.85 -0.04
C LEU A 62 2.49 2.70 -1.06
N VAL A 63 3.32 1.70 -0.82
CA VAL A 63 3.51 0.56 -1.72
C VAL A 63 3.19 -0.73 -0.97
N PHE A 64 2.29 -1.54 -1.53
CA PHE A 64 1.93 -2.84 -0.97
C PHE A 64 2.57 -3.97 -1.78
N ILE A 65 3.49 -4.72 -1.19
CA ILE A 65 4.03 -5.94 -1.79
C ILE A 65 3.18 -7.11 -1.31
N ILE A 66 2.46 -7.70 -2.26
CA ILE A 66 1.64 -8.89 -2.06
C ILE A 66 2.51 -10.12 -2.30
N LEU A 67 2.75 -10.90 -1.24
CA LEU A 67 3.51 -12.15 -1.30
C LEU A 67 2.58 -13.30 -1.71
N ASP A 68 2.57 -13.65 -2.99
CA ASP A 68 1.68 -14.64 -3.59
C ASP A 68 2.45 -15.92 -3.93
N ASN A 69 2.62 -16.81 -2.95
CA ASN A 69 3.36 -18.06 -3.20
C ASN A 69 2.51 -19.03 -4.05
N PRO A 70 2.93 -19.40 -5.28
CA PRO A 70 2.17 -20.29 -6.15
C PRO A 70 2.02 -21.72 -5.60
N GLU A 71 2.89 -22.14 -4.68
CA GLU A 71 2.79 -23.44 -3.99
C GLU A 71 1.64 -23.48 -2.97
N ARG A 72 1.11 -22.31 -2.57
CA ARG A 72 -0.05 -22.25 -1.68
C ARG A 72 -1.32 -22.49 -2.48
N LYS A 73 -2.23 -23.29 -1.91
CA LYS A 73 -3.55 -23.59 -2.49
C LYS A 73 -4.49 -22.36 -2.67
N SER A 74 -4.10 -21.18 -2.18
CA SER A 74 -4.94 -19.99 -2.19
C SER A 74 -4.12 -18.78 -2.61
N SER A 75 -4.20 -18.41 -3.88
CA SER A 75 -3.63 -17.18 -4.41
C SER A 75 -4.53 -15.98 -4.12
N VAL A 76 -3.91 -14.81 -3.91
CA VAL A 76 -4.65 -13.54 -3.81
C VAL A 76 -5.43 -13.23 -5.11
N LEU A 77 -4.97 -13.75 -6.25
CA LEU A 77 -5.60 -13.54 -7.55
C LEU A 77 -6.92 -14.31 -7.69
N ASP A 78 -7.04 -15.44 -7.00
CA ASP A 78 -8.24 -16.28 -7.04
C ASP A 78 -9.29 -15.81 -6.01
N ALA A 79 -8.91 -14.90 -5.11
CA ALA A 79 -9.79 -14.39 -4.08
C ALA A 79 -10.96 -13.59 -4.69
N LYS A 80 -12.16 -13.81 -4.15
CA LYS A 80 -13.39 -13.14 -4.54
C LYS A 80 -14.06 -12.49 -3.34
N VAL A 81 -14.73 -11.37 -3.56
CA VAL A 81 -15.45 -10.64 -2.52
C VAL A 81 -16.93 -10.54 -2.89
N PRO A 82 -17.84 -11.01 -2.02
CA PRO A 82 -19.25 -10.73 -2.19
C PRO A 82 -19.55 -9.27 -1.85
N ILE A 83 -20.18 -8.56 -2.77
CA ILE A 83 -20.74 -7.23 -2.56
C ILE A 83 -22.18 -7.44 -2.10
N MET A 84 -22.47 -7.05 -0.87
CA MET A 84 -23.80 -7.21 -0.26
C MET A 84 -24.62 -5.93 -0.44
N GLU A 85 -25.92 -6.10 -0.63
CA GLU A 85 -26.90 -5.02 -0.53
C GLU A 85 -27.21 -4.66 0.92
N SER A 86 -27.86 -3.53 1.15
CA SER A 86 -28.38 -3.15 2.48
C SER A 86 -29.38 -4.15 3.05
N SER A 87 -30.00 -4.98 2.21
CA SER A 87 -30.88 -6.09 2.58
C SER A 87 -30.13 -7.32 3.11
N GLY A 88 -28.80 -7.36 2.99
CA GLY A 88 -27.97 -8.52 3.31
C GLY A 88 -27.88 -9.56 2.19
N GLN A 89 -28.55 -9.35 1.05
CA GLN A 89 -28.42 -10.22 -0.11
C GLN A 89 -27.13 -9.94 -0.88
N ILE A 90 -26.56 -10.98 -1.51
CA ILE A 90 -25.39 -10.82 -2.38
C ILE A 90 -25.86 -10.16 -3.67
N LYS A 91 -25.39 -8.94 -3.93
CA LYS A 91 -25.62 -8.20 -5.17
C LYS A 91 -24.76 -8.74 -6.29
N GLU A 92 -23.48 -8.92 -5.99
CA GLU A 92 -22.44 -9.19 -6.98
C GLU A 92 -21.26 -9.89 -6.31
N ILE A 93 -20.51 -10.70 -7.07
CA ILE A 93 -19.22 -11.24 -6.63
C ILE A 93 -18.15 -10.61 -7.52
N LYS A 94 -17.22 -9.87 -6.91
CA LYS A 94 -16.12 -9.22 -7.62
C LYS A 94 -14.78 -9.91 -7.36
N CYS A 95 -13.86 -9.75 -8.30
CA CYS A 95 -12.47 -10.15 -8.08
C CYS A 95 -11.89 -9.28 -6.95
N TYR A 96 -11.20 -9.89 -6.00
CA TYR A 96 -10.63 -9.19 -4.85
C TYR A 96 -9.69 -8.06 -5.27
N MET A 97 -8.87 -8.33 -6.29
CA MET A 97 -7.88 -7.39 -6.80
C MET A 97 -8.49 -6.15 -7.48
N GLU A 98 -9.68 -6.25 -8.07
CA GLU A 98 -10.38 -5.08 -8.63
C GLU A 98 -10.76 -4.06 -7.55
N MET A 99 -10.93 -4.52 -6.32
CA MET A 99 -11.34 -3.70 -5.19
C MET A 99 -10.17 -3.25 -4.31
N PHE A 100 -8.95 -3.75 -4.59
CA PHE A 100 -7.77 -3.59 -3.74
C PHE A 100 -7.49 -2.10 -3.45
N PRO A 101 -7.34 -1.70 -2.17
CA PRO A 101 -7.47 -0.28 -1.80
C PRO A 101 -6.17 0.51 -1.97
N PHE A 102 -5.05 -0.17 -2.22
CA PHE A 102 -3.75 0.45 -2.42
C PHE A 102 -3.54 0.70 -3.91
N PRO A 103 -3.27 1.94 -4.35
CA PRO A 103 -3.10 2.26 -5.77
C PRO A 103 -1.77 1.73 -6.34
N PHE A 104 -0.77 1.52 -5.49
CA PHE A 104 0.52 0.96 -5.86
C PHE A 104 0.72 -0.35 -5.12
N TYR A 105 0.71 -1.45 -5.87
CA TYR A 105 1.00 -2.76 -5.33
C TYR A 105 1.79 -3.59 -6.33
N VAL A 106 2.54 -4.56 -5.82
CA VAL A 106 3.30 -5.53 -6.61
C VAL A 106 2.90 -6.91 -6.14
N ILE A 107 2.55 -7.80 -7.07
CA ILE A 107 2.33 -9.21 -6.76
C ILE A 107 3.64 -9.94 -7.00
N LEU A 108 4.21 -10.45 -5.92
CA LEU A 108 5.49 -11.12 -5.92
C LEU A 108 5.30 -12.61 -5.69
N ARG A 109 5.52 -13.39 -6.76
CA ARG A 109 5.44 -14.85 -6.73
C ARG A 109 6.74 -15.55 -6.38
N ASP A 110 7.86 -14.90 -6.69
CA ASP A 110 9.20 -15.36 -6.35
C ASP A 110 9.87 -14.31 -5.47
N ILE A 111 10.07 -14.65 -4.20
CA ILE A 111 10.68 -13.75 -3.21
C ILE A 111 12.15 -13.46 -3.53
N ASN A 112 12.83 -14.33 -4.28
CA ASN A 112 14.23 -14.12 -4.65
C ASN A 112 14.39 -12.95 -5.63
N ASN A 113 13.32 -12.60 -6.37
CA ASN A 113 13.31 -11.46 -7.27
C ASN A 113 12.92 -10.14 -6.57
N MET A 114 12.50 -10.18 -5.29
CA MET A 114 12.10 -9.00 -4.53
C MET A 114 13.16 -7.90 -4.52
N PRO A 115 14.45 -8.18 -4.21
CA PRO A 115 15.45 -7.14 -4.05
C PRO A 115 15.65 -6.37 -5.36
N GLN A 116 15.66 -7.08 -6.49
CA GLN A 116 15.82 -6.47 -7.81
C GLN A 116 14.59 -5.61 -8.17
N ILE A 117 13.38 -6.18 -8.07
CA ILE A 117 12.13 -5.46 -8.39
C ILE A 117 11.95 -4.21 -7.53
N LEU A 118 12.24 -4.32 -6.23
CA LEU A 118 12.16 -3.18 -5.32
C LEU A 118 13.23 -2.14 -5.65
N SER A 119 14.45 -2.57 -5.98
CA SER A 119 15.53 -1.66 -6.37
C SER A 119 15.18 -0.87 -7.63
N ASP A 120 14.63 -1.53 -8.65
CA ASP A 120 14.21 -0.87 -9.89
C ASP A 120 13.05 0.10 -9.67
N ALA A 121 12.05 -0.30 -8.88
CA ALA A 121 10.91 0.56 -8.53
C ALA A 121 11.33 1.77 -7.68
N LEU A 122 12.24 1.57 -6.72
CA LEU A 122 12.82 2.66 -5.94
C LEU A 122 13.62 3.59 -6.82
N ARG A 123 14.43 3.06 -7.76
CA ARG A 123 15.20 3.89 -8.70
C ARG A 123 14.29 4.76 -9.56
N GLN A 124 13.23 4.17 -10.13
CA GLN A 124 12.22 4.91 -10.90
C GLN A 124 11.55 6.00 -10.06
N TRP A 125 11.23 5.70 -8.80
CA TRP A 125 10.67 6.69 -7.89
C TRP A 125 11.65 7.82 -7.57
N PHE A 126 12.91 7.51 -7.28
CA PHE A 126 13.95 8.52 -7.05
C PHE A 126 14.15 9.40 -8.29
N GLU A 127 14.18 8.82 -9.48
CA GLU A 127 14.27 9.56 -10.75
C GLU A 127 13.09 10.54 -10.88
N LEU A 128 11.85 10.12 -10.60
CA LEU A 128 10.67 10.99 -10.66
C LEU A 128 10.69 12.13 -9.63
N VAL A 129 11.10 11.85 -8.40
CA VAL A 129 11.13 12.83 -7.31
C VAL A 129 12.26 13.83 -7.50
N THR A 130 13.42 13.39 -7.98
CA THR A 130 14.60 14.26 -8.17
C THR A 130 14.62 14.99 -9.52
N SER A 131 13.92 14.49 -10.54
CA SER A 131 13.75 15.19 -11.82
C SER A 131 12.74 16.34 -11.76
N SER A 132 11.80 16.32 -10.80
CA SER A 132 10.86 17.42 -10.56
C SER A 132 11.49 18.64 -9.86
N ASP A 133 12.73 18.50 -9.36
CA ASP A 133 13.52 19.57 -8.74
C ASP A 133 14.41 20.33 -9.76
N ARG A 134 14.20 20.13 -11.07
CA ARG A 134 14.86 20.91 -12.15
C ARG A 134 13.91 21.89 -12.82
#